data_AF-C7P3K1-F1
#
_entry.id   AF-C7P3K1-F1
#
_cell.length_a   1.000
_cell.length_b   1.000
_cell.length_c   1.000
_cell.angle_alpha   90.00
_cell.angle_beta   90.00
_cell.angle_gamma   90.00
#
_symmetry.space_group_name_H-M   'P 1'
#
loop_
_entity.id
_entity.type
_entity.pdbx_description
1 polymer ?
#
loop_
_entity_poly.entity_id
_entity_poly.type
_entity_poly.pdbx_seq_one_letter_code
_entity_poly.pdbx_strand_id
1 'polypeptide(L)'
;MTDQVDSPEELPSTAGKLAEQYPDVWEQYAGLGKACSEAGPIDDETKRLVKLALAVGSQSEGAVHSHVRRGLEEDIDPEALRHVGLLSIPTIGFPKAMAAMSWIDDLAE
;
A
#
# COMPACT_ATOMS: atom_id res chain seq x y z
N MET A 1 12.37 -3.12 -6.94
CA MET A 1 11.86 -2.44 -8.16
C MET A 1 10.42 -1.92 -7.93
N THR A 2 10.14 -1.36 -6.75
CA THR A 2 8.85 -1.45 -6.04
C THR A 2 7.88 -0.27 -6.20
N ASP A 3 8.23 0.72 -7.02
CA ASP A 3 7.34 1.84 -7.37
C ASP A 3 7.46 2.21 -8.84
N GLN A 4 7.37 1.20 -9.72
CA GLN A 4 7.03 1.49 -11.11
C GLN A 4 5.60 2.04 -11.18
N VAL A 5 5.37 2.90 -12.18
CA VAL A 5 4.06 3.49 -12.43
C VAL A 5 3.18 2.38 -12.99
N ASP A 6 2.22 1.90 -12.21
CA ASP A 6 1.24 0.92 -12.69
C ASP A 6 0.46 1.52 -13.86
N SER A 7 0.16 0.69 -14.87
CA SER A 7 -0.63 1.15 -16.01
C SER A 7 -2.05 1.51 -15.56
N PRO A 8 -2.73 2.48 -16.17
CA PRO A 8 -4.09 2.89 -15.75
C PRO A 8 -5.10 1.73 -15.64
N GLU A 9 -4.90 0.69 -16.44
CA GLU A 9 -5.70 -0.54 -16.51
C GLU A 9 -5.50 -1.47 -15.30
N GLU A 10 -4.35 -1.38 -14.61
CA GLU A 10 -3.96 -2.18 -13.44
C GLU A 10 -4.33 -1.49 -12.11
N LEU A 11 -4.76 -0.23 -12.18
CA LEU A 11 -5.13 0.57 -11.02
C LEU A 11 -6.60 0.32 -10.60
N PRO A 12 -6.92 0.50 -9.30
CA PRO A 12 -8.31 0.57 -8.86
C PRO A 12 -9.11 1.61 -9.67
N SER A 13 -10.38 1.33 -9.94
CA SER A 13 -11.21 2.08 -10.90
C SER A 13 -11.20 3.61 -10.72
N THR A 14 -11.06 4.14 -9.51
CA THR A 14 -10.95 5.59 -9.28
C THR A 14 -9.57 6.16 -9.63
N ALA A 15 -8.50 5.44 -9.28
CA ALA A 15 -7.13 5.85 -9.59
C ALA A 15 -6.85 5.74 -11.10
N GLY A 16 -7.31 4.67 -11.75
CA GLY A 16 -7.22 4.53 -13.21
C GLY A 16 -7.93 5.67 -13.96
N LYS A 17 -9.16 6.02 -13.54
CA LYS A 17 -9.89 7.18 -14.10
C LYS A 17 -9.14 8.50 -13.91
N LEU A 18 -8.46 8.70 -12.78
CA LEU A 18 -7.66 9.90 -12.56
C LEU A 18 -6.44 9.94 -13.47
N ALA A 19 -5.76 8.80 -13.65
CA ALA A 19 -4.63 8.68 -14.58
C ALA A 19 -5.04 8.96 -16.03
N GLU A 20 -6.21 8.48 -16.46
CA GLU A 20 -6.76 8.75 -17.79
C GLU A 20 -7.18 10.22 -17.98
N GLN A 21 -7.85 10.81 -16.99
CA GLN A 21 -8.39 12.18 -17.10
C GLN A 21 -7.32 13.25 -16.90
N TYR A 22 -6.31 12.98 -16.07
CA TYR A 22 -5.27 13.93 -15.67
C TYR A 22 -3.87 13.28 -15.73
N PRO A 23 -3.38 12.91 -16.94
CA PRO A 23 -2.14 12.16 -17.10
C PRO A 23 -0.92 12.88 -16.53
N ASP A 24 -0.81 14.19 -16.72
CA ASP A 24 0.32 14.98 -16.19
C ASP A 24 0.35 14.95 -14.65
N VAL A 25 -0.82 15.02 -14.00
CA VAL A 25 -0.92 14.94 -12.53
C VAL A 25 -0.50 13.57 -12.03
N TRP A 26 -0.94 12.51 -12.72
CA TRP A 26 -0.57 11.14 -12.42
C TRP A 26 0.92 10.90 -12.56
N GLU A 27 1.53 11.38 -13.65
CA GLU A 27 2.97 11.26 -13.89
C GLU A 27 3.78 11.93 -12.77
N GLN A 28 3.43 13.16 -12.38
CA GLN A 28 4.12 13.85 -11.29
C GLN A 28 3.92 13.16 -9.93
N TYR A 29 2.71 12.66 -9.66
CA TYR A 29 2.41 11.91 -8.44
C TYR A 29 3.22 10.61 -8.35
N ALA A 30 3.26 9.83 -9.43
CA ALA A 30 4.01 8.60 -9.48
C ALA A 30 5.52 8.85 -9.41
N GLY A 31 6.01 9.91 -10.07
CA GLY A 31 7.39 10.38 -9.96
C GLY A 31 7.79 10.76 -8.53
N LEU A 32 6.91 11.44 -7.79
CA LEU A 32 7.12 11.73 -6.37
C LEU A 32 7.21 10.44 -5.54
N GLY A 33 6.31 9.48 -5.79
CA GLY A 33 6.32 8.17 -5.12
C GLY A 33 7.66 7.44 -5.31
N LYS A 34 8.16 7.39 -6.54
CA LYS A 34 9.46 6.81 -6.86
C LYS A 34 10.61 7.53 -6.17
N ALA A 35 10.67 8.86 -6.26
CA ALA A 35 11.72 9.66 -5.64
C ALA A 35 11.79 9.43 -4.12
N CYS A 36 10.64 9.40 -3.45
CA CYS A 36 10.55 9.08 -2.02
C CYS A 36 11.07 7.67 -1.70
N SER A 37 10.78 6.68 -2.56
CA SER A 37 11.20 5.27 -2.39
C SER A 37 12.72 5.08 -2.54
N GLU A 38 13.37 5.92 -3.33
CA GLU A 38 14.81 5.88 -3.62
C GLU A 38 15.65 6.78 -2.69
N ALA A 39 15.01 7.63 -1.89
CA ALA A 39 15.68 8.66 -1.09
C ALA A 39 16.39 8.16 0.19
N GLY A 40 16.33 6.87 0.50
CA GLY A 40 16.80 6.36 1.80
C GLY A 40 17.24 4.90 1.78
N PRO A 41 17.79 4.42 2.91
CA PRO A 41 18.47 3.12 2.98
C PRO A 41 17.55 1.94 3.31
N ILE A 42 16.25 2.17 3.50
CA ILE A 42 15.30 1.10 3.80
C ILE A 42 15.22 0.17 2.58
N ASP A 43 15.21 -1.14 2.80
CA ASP A 43 15.05 -2.13 1.72
C ASP A 43 13.61 -2.18 1.19
N ASP A 44 13.42 -2.86 0.06
CA ASP A 44 12.16 -2.86 -0.68
C ASP A 44 11.00 -3.51 0.10
N GLU A 45 11.24 -4.66 0.76
CA GLU A 45 10.24 -5.34 1.58
C GLU A 45 9.84 -4.46 2.78
N THR A 46 10.83 -3.94 3.52
CA THR A 46 10.57 -3.07 4.66
C THR A 46 9.83 -1.79 4.24
N LYS A 47 10.14 -1.20 3.10
CA LYS A 47 9.39 -0.05 2.56
C LYS A 47 7.92 -0.39 2.35
N ARG A 48 7.61 -1.55 1.77
CA ARG A 48 6.23 -2.00 1.54
C ARG A 48 5.47 -2.15 2.86
N LEU A 49 6.08 -2.81 3.85
CA LEU A 49 5.49 -2.99 5.18
C LEU A 49 5.28 -1.66 5.91
N VAL A 50 6.24 -0.72 5.81
CA VAL A 50 6.09 0.64 6.37
C VAL A 50 4.94 1.40 5.72
N LYS A 51 4.82 1.34 4.39
CA LYS A 51 3.71 2.01 3.69
C LYS A 51 2.36 1.37 4.03
N LEU A 52 2.29 0.04 4.14
CA LEU A 52 1.10 -0.65 4.65
C LEU A 52 0.75 -0.18 6.07
N ALA A 53 1.72 -0.10 6.97
CA ALA A 53 1.52 0.39 8.34
C ALA A 53 0.98 1.83 8.38
N LEU A 54 1.46 2.71 7.47
CA LEU A 54 0.94 4.07 7.32
C LEU A 54 -0.51 4.07 6.81
N ALA A 55 -0.84 3.21 5.84
CA ALA A 55 -2.21 3.06 5.35
C ALA A 55 -3.15 2.59 6.48
N VAL A 56 -2.73 1.58 7.25
CA VAL A 56 -3.44 1.09 8.45
C VAL A 56 -3.62 2.22 9.47
N GLY A 57 -2.55 2.93 9.80
CA GLY A 57 -2.57 4.04 10.76
C GLY A 57 -3.48 5.20 10.33
N SER A 58 -3.56 5.47 9.03
CA SER A 58 -4.46 6.45 8.43
C SER A 58 -5.92 5.98 8.33
N GLN A 59 -6.19 4.70 8.60
CA GLN A 59 -7.49 4.04 8.43
C GLN A 59 -8.05 4.16 7.01
N SER A 60 -7.18 4.01 6.00
CA SER A 60 -7.55 4.08 4.59
C SER A 60 -7.64 2.68 3.99
N GLU A 61 -8.86 2.14 3.91
CA GLU A 61 -9.14 0.82 3.33
C GLU A 61 -8.55 0.66 1.92
N GLY A 62 -8.81 1.63 1.03
CA GLY A 62 -8.28 1.58 -0.34
C GLY A 62 -6.75 1.61 -0.41
N ALA A 63 -6.08 2.31 0.52
CA ALA A 63 -4.62 2.30 0.60
C ALA A 63 -4.10 0.98 1.18
N VAL A 64 -4.81 0.38 2.15
CA VAL A 64 -4.48 -0.94 2.68
C VAL A 64 -4.58 -1.99 1.58
N HIS A 65 -5.70 -2.04 0.83
CA HIS A 65 -5.85 -2.94 -0.31
C HIS A 65 -4.75 -2.73 -1.37
N SER A 66 -4.40 -1.48 -1.66
CA SER A 66 -3.32 -1.17 -2.62
C SER A 66 -1.96 -1.69 -2.15
N HIS A 67 -1.61 -1.49 -0.87
CA HIS A 67 -0.33 -1.96 -0.34
C HIS A 67 -0.28 -3.47 -0.12
N VAL A 68 -1.40 -4.12 0.20
CA VAL A 68 -1.46 -5.59 0.30
C VAL A 68 -1.28 -6.22 -1.08
N ARG A 69 -2.02 -5.76 -2.10
CA ARG A 69 -1.87 -6.28 -3.49
C ARG A 69 -0.43 -6.15 -3.98
N ARG A 70 0.15 -4.96 -3.86
CA ARG A 70 1.53 -4.70 -4.29
C ARG A 70 2.55 -5.50 -3.45
N GLY A 71 2.26 -5.77 -2.19
CA GLY A 71 3.10 -6.66 -1.36
C GLY A 71 3.09 -8.10 -1.86
N LEU A 72 1.91 -8.62 -2.24
CA LEU A 72 1.78 -9.96 -2.83
C LEU A 72 2.47 -10.05 -4.20
N GLU A 73 2.37 -9.02 -5.03
CA GLU A 73 3.09 -8.90 -6.32
C GLU A 73 4.62 -8.81 -6.14
N GLU A 74 5.07 -8.38 -4.96
CA GLU A 74 6.47 -8.31 -4.54
C GLU A 74 6.95 -9.58 -3.81
N ASP A 75 6.16 -10.65 -3.84
CA ASP A 75 6.43 -11.94 -3.17
C ASP A 75 6.59 -11.83 -1.64
N ILE A 76 6.02 -10.80 -1.01
CA ILE A 76 6.01 -10.69 0.46
C ILE A 76 5.02 -11.71 1.03
N ASP A 77 5.48 -12.43 2.06
CA ASP A 77 4.66 -13.42 2.77
C ASP A 77 3.35 -12.79 3.29
N PRO A 78 2.17 -13.34 2.95
CA PRO A 78 0.89 -12.92 3.49
C PRO A 78 0.87 -12.78 5.02
N GLU A 79 1.58 -13.65 5.74
CA GLU A 79 1.71 -13.59 7.20
C GLU A 79 2.44 -12.32 7.66
N ALA A 80 3.43 -11.83 6.90
CA ALA A 80 4.10 -10.58 7.20
C ALA A 80 3.15 -9.38 7.03
N LEU A 81 2.26 -9.42 6.04
CA LEU A 81 1.23 -8.39 5.82
C LEU A 81 0.21 -8.39 6.97
N ARG A 82 -0.30 -9.58 7.37
CA ARG A 82 -1.19 -9.74 8.54
C ARG A 82 -0.52 -9.28 9.83
N HIS A 83 0.77 -9.54 9.98
CA HIS A 83 1.53 -9.12 11.15
C HIS A 83 1.56 -7.59 11.30
N VAL A 84 1.56 -6.81 10.21
CA VAL A 84 1.43 -5.34 10.30
C VAL A 84 0.12 -4.93 10.98
N GLY A 85 -0.99 -5.60 10.66
CA GLY A 85 -2.29 -5.37 11.31
C GLY A 85 -2.25 -5.70 12.80
N LEU A 86 -1.64 -6.83 13.19
CA LEU A 86 -1.44 -7.21 14.60
C LEU A 86 -0.57 -6.20 15.36
N LEU A 87 0.54 -5.76 14.76
CA LEU A 87 1.45 -4.75 15.35
C LEU A 87 0.77 -3.40 15.55
N SER A 88 -0.31 -3.11 14.82
CA SER A 88 -1.05 -1.86 14.96
C SER A 88 -1.92 -1.81 16.23
N ILE A 89 -2.31 -2.95 16.81
CA ILE A 89 -3.22 -3.04 17.97
C ILE A 89 -2.82 -2.10 19.14
N PRO A 90 -1.58 -2.13 19.66
CA PRO A 90 -1.18 -1.24 20.77
C PRO A 90 -1.07 0.23 20.37
N THR A 91 -0.96 0.54 19.07
CA THR A 91 -0.69 1.89 18.57
C THR A 91 -1.98 2.63 18.22
N ILE A 92 -2.91 1.97 17.53
CA ILE A 92 -4.17 2.59 17.07
C ILE A 92 -5.41 2.06 17.80
N GLY A 93 -5.24 1.04 18.66
CA GLY A 93 -6.33 0.42 19.42
C GLY A 93 -7.02 -0.72 18.67
N PHE A 94 -7.60 -1.64 19.44
CA PHE A 94 -8.13 -2.91 18.95
C PHE A 94 -9.18 -2.78 17.83
N PRO A 95 -10.23 -1.92 17.92
CA PRO A 95 -11.26 -1.88 16.89
C PRO A 95 -10.72 -1.44 15.51
N LYS A 96 -9.80 -0.47 15.50
CA LYS A 96 -9.19 0.03 14.26
C LYS A 96 -8.26 -1.01 13.64
N ALA A 97 -7.47 -1.68 14.48
CA ALA A 97 -6.60 -2.77 14.05
C ALA A 97 -7.41 -3.94 13.47
N MET A 98 -8.54 -4.31 14.07
CA MET A 98 -9.40 -5.37 13.52
C MET A 98 -10.02 -5.01 12.17
N ALA A 99 -10.42 -3.75 11.95
CA ALA A 99 -10.87 -3.30 10.64
C ALA A 99 -9.74 -3.38 9.60
N ALA A 100 -8.53 -2.95 9.97
CA ALA A 100 -7.36 -3.08 9.11
C ALA A 100 -7.02 -4.54 8.78
N MET A 101 -7.11 -5.44 9.77
CA MET A 101 -6.94 -6.89 9.56
C MET A 101 -7.97 -7.41 8.56
N SER A 102 -9.25 -7.03 8.65
CA SER A 102 -10.24 -7.46 7.65
C SER A 102 -9.90 -7.00 6.24
N TRP A 103 -9.39 -5.77 6.07
CA TRP A 103 -8.97 -5.28 4.75
C TRP A 103 -7.73 -5.99 4.21
N ILE A 104 -6.80 -6.39 5.07
CA ILE A 104 -5.65 -7.21 4.67
C ILE A 104 -6.13 -8.58 4.20
N ASP A 105 -7.02 -9.20 4.96
CA ASP A 105 -7.55 -10.53 4.71
C ASP A 105 -8.47 -10.60 3.47
N ASP A 106 -8.99 -9.47 2.99
CA ASP A 106 -9.73 -9.40 1.72
C ASP A 106 -8.87 -9.83 0.50
N LEU A 107 -7.54 -9.78 0.63
CA LEU A 107 -6.60 -10.05 -0.46
C LEU A 107 -5.52 -11.09 -0.12
N ALA A 108 -5.10 -11.15 1.15
CA ALA A 108 -4.03 -12.04 1.59
C ALA A 108 -4.59 -13.43 1.96
N GLU A 109 -4.82 -14.29 0.97
CA GLU A 109 -5.21 -15.71 1.18
C GLU A 109 -4.13 -16.54 1.89
#